data_AF-A0A3B9HDG9-F1
#
_entry.id   AF-A0A3B9HDG9-F1
#
_cell.length_a   1.000
_cell.length_b   1.000
_cell.length_c   1.000
_cell.angle_alpha   90.00
_cell.angle_beta   90.00
_cell.angle_gamma   90.00
#
_symmetry.space_group_name_H-M   'P 1'
#
loop_
_entity.id
_entity.type
_entity.pdbx_description
1 polymer ?
#
loop_
_entity_poly.entity_id
_entity_poly.type
_entity_poly.pdbx_seq_one_letter_code
_entity_poly.pdbx_strand_id
1 'polypeptide(L)'
;MLGWDSSIARMSKADTKFQLIALDIDGTIRDDTGNVTTFMKDVLNECQNRGAIVVAATGRTRISAMNYLQEVPMIEFLASFQGSLITRCKTDDFLWSTYMCSDQINRALDYLEEQDIEKVAYSGDQVYVEEMTDWAHSYGLRSGVNIIEVDDLRSVQENVFRILAVGEAEEIKRIEKEMKNR
;
A
#
# COMPACT_ATOMS: atom_id res chain seq x y z
N MET A 1 16.66 14.30 6.46
CA MET A 1 17.77 13.44 6.02
C MET A 1 17.60 12.11 6.75
N LEU A 2 16.85 11.17 6.19
CA LEU A 2 16.62 9.85 6.80
C LEU A 2 17.85 8.99 6.47
N GLY A 3 18.62 8.65 7.51
CA GLY A 3 19.82 7.83 7.40
C GLY A 3 19.46 6.37 7.15
N TRP A 4 20.21 5.72 6.27
CA TRP A 4 20.11 4.29 6.02
C TRP A 4 20.38 3.52 7.33
N ASP A 5 19.43 2.72 7.78
CA ASP A 5 19.58 1.97 9.03
C ASP A 5 20.63 0.86 8.87
N SER A 6 21.80 1.09 9.48
CA SER A 6 22.93 0.15 9.51
C SER A 6 22.60 -1.21 10.15
N SER A 7 21.46 -1.36 10.84
CA SER A 7 20.97 -2.65 11.33
C SER A 7 20.63 -3.63 10.21
N ILE A 8 20.18 -3.12 9.05
CA ILE A 8 19.86 -3.92 7.85
C ILE A 8 21.13 -4.57 7.28
N ALA A 9 22.26 -3.86 7.32
CA ALA A 9 23.54 -4.35 6.81
C ALA A 9 24.15 -5.51 7.63
N ARG A 10 23.68 -5.75 8.86
CA ARG A 10 24.21 -6.79 9.76
C ARG A 10 23.47 -8.12 9.71
N MET A 11 22.43 -8.25 8.89
CA MET A 11 21.56 -9.43 8.89
C MET A 11 21.97 -10.55 7.90
N SER A 12 22.91 -10.31 6.99
CA SER A 12 23.43 -11.38 6.10
C SER A 12 24.65 -12.07 6.72
N LYS A 13 24.43 -13.13 7.50
CA LYS A 13 25.52 -13.97 8.05
C LYS A 13 25.54 -15.41 7.53
N ALA A 14 24.76 -15.73 6.50
CA ALA A 14 24.68 -17.08 5.93
C ALA A 14 25.19 -17.11 4.47
N ASP A 15 25.80 -18.24 4.08
CA ASP A 15 26.20 -18.61 2.71
C ASP A 15 24.99 -18.80 1.76
N THR A 16 23.91 -18.04 1.94
CA THR A 16 22.71 -18.11 1.12
C THR A 16 22.89 -17.29 -0.15
N LYS A 17 22.71 -17.94 -1.32
CA LYS A 17 22.78 -17.30 -2.63
C LYS A 17 21.80 -16.12 -2.78
N PHE A 18 20.66 -16.18 -2.10
CA PHE A 18 19.63 -15.13 -2.10
C PHE A 18 19.46 -14.58 -0.68
N GLN A 19 19.69 -13.28 -0.53
CA GLN A 19 19.64 -12.59 0.77
C GLN A 19 18.27 -11.96 1.07
N LEU A 20 17.47 -11.72 0.02
CA LEU A 20 16.15 -11.10 0.13
C LEU A 20 15.19 -11.74 -0.87
N ILE A 21 13.96 -11.98 -0.44
CA ILE A 21 12.86 -12.49 -1.25
C ILE A 21 11.67 -11.55 -1.05
N ALA A 22 11.28 -10.85 -2.12
CA ALA A 22 10.10 -9.99 -2.12
C ALA A 22 8.98 -10.68 -2.91
N LEU A 23 7.77 -10.69 -2.33
CA LEU A 23 6.61 -11.37 -2.88
C LEU A 23 5.39 -10.45 -2.84
N ASP A 24 4.54 -10.54 -3.86
CA ASP A 24 3.20 -9.96 -3.78
C ASP A 24 2.32 -10.71 -2.77
N ILE A 25 1.23 -10.08 -2.34
CA ILE A 25 0.24 -10.69 -1.45
C ILE A 25 -0.81 -11.44 -2.27
N ASP A 26 -1.57 -10.74 -3.10
CA ASP A 26 -2.75 -11.32 -3.76
C ASP A 26 -2.34 -12.17 -4.96
N GLY A 27 -2.87 -13.40 -5.06
CA GLY A 27 -2.47 -14.36 -6.09
C GLY A 27 -1.02 -14.85 -5.97
N THR A 28 -0.31 -14.51 -4.88
CA THR A 28 1.08 -14.92 -4.62
C THR A 28 1.23 -15.54 -3.23
N ILE A 29 1.35 -14.74 -2.15
CA ILE A 29 1.36 -15.29 -0.77
C ILE A 29 -0.01 -15.90 -0.46
N ARG A 30 -1.08 -15.22 -0.88
CA ARG A 30 -2.46 -15.71 -0.81
C ARG A 30 -2.83 -16.31 -2.15
N ASP A 31 -3.52 -17.44 -2.11
CA ASP A 31 -4.10 -18.04 -3.30
C ASP A 31 -5.35 -17.27 -3.79
N ASP A 32 -5.94 -17.73 -4.88
CA ASP A 32 -7.14 -17.12 -5.49
C ASP A 32 -8.38 -17.20 -4.58
N THR A 33 -8.35 -18.03 -3.53
CA THR A 33 -9.40 -18.08 -2.49
C THR A 33 -9.16 -17.10 -1.35
N GLY A 34 -8.03 -16.37 -1.40
CA GLY A 34 -7.62 -15.43 -0.37
C GLY A 34 -7.04 -16.11 0.88
N ASN A 35 -6.58 -17.35 0.80
CA ASN A 35 -6.00 -18.04 1.95
C ASN A 35 -4.49 -18.19 1.80
N VAL A 36 -3.78 -18.21 2.93
CA VAL A 36 -2.37 -18.59 2.96
C VAL A 36 -2.27 -20.08 3.25
N THR A 37 -1.84 -20.86 2.26
CA THR A 37 -1.69 -22.32 2.40
C THR A 37 -0.59 -22.69 3.39
N THR A 38 -0.71 -23.88 4.01
CA THR A 38 0.35 -24.43 4.89
C THR A 38 1.68 -24.53 4.15
N PHE A 39 1.66 -24.98 2.90
CA PHE A 39 2.85 -25.04 2.06
C PHE A 39 3.55 -23.68 1.93
N MET A 40 2.79 -22.61 1.66
CA MET A 40 3.36 -21.27 1.58
C MET A 40 4.00 -20.85 2.91
N LYS A 41 3.31 -21.08 4.04
CA LYS A 41 3.85 -20.77 5.38
C LYS A 41 5.17 -21.51 5.64
N ASP A 42 5.23 -22.80 5.33
CA ASP A 42 6.41 -23.64 5.53
C ASP A 42 7.59 -23.16 4.67
N VAL A 43 7.34 -22.83 3.40
CA VAL A 43 8.37 -22.34 2.46
C VAL A 43 8.93 -21.00 2.92
N LEU A 44 8.08 -20.04 3.30
CA LEU A 44 8.54 -18.72 3.75
C LEU A 44 9.35 -18.84 5.06
N ASN A 45 8.94 -19.73 5.96
CA ASN A 45 9.66 -20.00 7.20
C ASN A 45 11.04 -20.63 6.91
N GLU A 46 11.11 -21.58 6.00
CA GLU A 46 12.37 -22.20 5.58
C GLU A 46 13.32 -21.19 4.92
N CYS A 47 12.80 -20.29 4.07
CA CYS A 47 13.57 -19.21 3.49
C CYS A 47 14.20 -18.31 4.57
N GLN A 48 13.42 -17.93 5.58
CA GLN A 48 13.90 -17.16 6.72
C GLN A 48 14.96 -17.92 7.54
N ASN A 49 14.73 -19.21 7.81
CA ASN A 49 15.70 -20.05 8.56
C ASN A 49 17.04 -20.21 7.82
N ARG A 50 17.03 -20.13 6.49
CA ARG A 50 18.24 -20.10 5.65
C ARG A 50 18.91 -18.71 5.61
N GLY A 51 18.36 -17.72 6.30
CA GLY A 51 18.93 -16.38 6.42
C GLY A 51 18.47 -15.39 5.34
N ALA A 52 17.46 -15.73 4.53
CA ALA A 52 16.87 -14.75 3.62
C ALA A 52 15.88 -13.83 4.36
N ILE A 53 15.92 -12.54 4.07
CA ILE A 53 14.92 -11.58 4.50
C ILE A 53 13.69 -11.76 3.62
N VAL A 54 12.53 -11.99 4.21
CA VAL A 54 11.26 -12.14 3.47
C VAL A 54 10.46 -10.85 3.56
N VAL A 55 10.04 -10.33 2.41
CA VAL A 55 9.37 -9.03 2.26
C VAL A 55 8.05 -9.22 1.52
N ALA A 56 6.98 -8.61 2.02
CA ALA A 56 5.74 -8.45 1.26
C ALA A 56 5.76 -7.13 0.48
N ALA A 57 5.40 -7.14 -0.80
CA ALA A 57 5.37 -5.97 -1.67
C ALA A 57 4.03 -5.89 -2.39
N THR A 58 3.21 -4.87 -2.11
CA THR A 58 1.79 -4.85 -2.51
C THR A 58 1.28 -3.45 -2.84
N GLY A 59 0.24 -3.38 -3.66
CA GLY A 59 -0.55 -2.16 -3.90
C GLY A 59 -1.57 -1.82 -2.80
N ARG A 60 -1.74 -2.71 -1.82
CA ARG A 60 -2.62 -2.49 -0.66
C ARG A 60 -2.12 -1.34 0.23
N THR A 61 -3.05 -0.76 0.98
CA THR A 61 -2.71 0.13 2.10
C THR A 61 -1.97 -0.66 3.19
N ARG A 62 -1.20 0.02 4.04
CA ARG A 62 -0.45 -0.61 5.13
C ARG A 62 -1.36 -1.43 6.05
N ILE A 63 -2.43 -0.82 6.58
CA ILE A 63 -3.38 -1.50 7.47
C ILE A 63 -4.01 -2.73 6.80
N SER A 64 -4.49 -2.60 5.56
CA SER A 64 -5.09 -3.72 4.85
C SER A 64 -4.08 -4.87 4.67
N ALA A 65 -2.84 -4.57 4.28
CA ALA A 65 -1.80 -5.58 4.13
C ALA A 65 -1.43 -6.23 5.48
N MET A 66 -1.20 -5.43 6.53
CA MET A 66 -0.82 -5.92 7.86
C MET A 66 -1.85 -6.91 8.44
N ASN A 67 -3.14 -6.69 8.20
CA ASN A 67 -4.19 -7.62 8.61
C ASN A 67 -3.99 -9.02 8.01
N TYR A 68 -3.55 -9.13 6.76
CA TYR A 68 -3.27 -10.44 6.13
C TYR A 68 -1.93 -11.03 6.59
N LEU A 69 -0.94 -10.17 6.85
CA LEU A 69 0.39 -10.63 7.22
C LEU A 69 0.45 -11.25 8.64
N GLN A 70 -0.62 -11.15 9.44
CA GLN A 70 -0.74 -11.83 10.73
C GLN A 70 -0.53 -13.35 10.62
N GLU A 71 -0.92 -13.96 9.49
CA GLU A 71 -0.75 -15.39 9.23
C GLU A 71 0.67 -15.81 8.80
N VAL A 72 1.51 -14.83 8.45
CA VAL A 72 2.86 -15.02 7.93
C VAL A 72 3.86 -14.15 8.72
N PRO A 73 4.05 -14.41 10.03
CA PRO A 73 4.88 -13.57 10.91
C PRO A 73 6.38 -13.59 10.58
N MET A 74 6.81 -14.44 9.64
CA MET A 74 8.16 -14.45 9.10
C MET A 74 8.43 -13.27 8.13
N ILE A 75 7.39 -12.61 7.60
CA ILE A 75 7.55 -11.39 6.80
C ILE A 75 8.15 -10.30 7.69
N GLU A 76 9.34 -9.82 7.33
CA GLU A 76 10.06 -8.82 8.11
C GLU A 76 9.71 -7.39 7.71
N PHE A 77 9.56 -7.15 6.40
CA PHE A 77 9.23 -5.83 5.86
C PHE A 77 8.00 -5.89 4.96
N LEU A 78 7.25 -4.80 4.97
CA LEU A 78 6.11 -4.56 4.09
C LEU A 78 6.39 -3.31 3.25
N ALA A 79 6.46 -3.48 1.93
CA ALA A 79 6.39 -2.41 0.94
C ALA A 79 4.91 -2.25 0.50
N SER A 80 4.21 -1.31 1.11
CA SER A 80 2.79 -1.00 0.84
C SER A 80 2.65 0.22 -0.07
N PHE A 81 1.42 0.51 -0.52
CA PHE A 81 1.12 1.62 -1.45
C PHE A 81 2.02 1.59 -2.69
N GLN A 82 2.16 0.43 -3.32
CA GLN A 82 3.03 0.22 -4.49
C GLN A 82 4.51 0.59 -4.21
N GLY A 83 4.96 0.36 -2.97
CA GLY A 83 6.31 0.67 -2.53
C GLY A 83 6.49 2.10 -1.99
N SER A 84 5.42 2.89 -1.90
CA SER A 84 5.51 4.25 -1.38
C SER A 84 5.76 4.31 0.14
N LEU A 85 5.54 3.21 0.86
CA LEU A 85 5.84 3.08 2.28
C LEU A 85 6.49 1.72 2.58
N ILE A 86 7.67 1.73 3.21
CA ILE A 86 8.34 0.54 3.74
C ILE A 86 8.23 0.53 5.26
N THR A 87 7.58 -0.50 5.79
CA THR A 87 7.35 -0.69 7.23
C THR A 87 8.08 -1.93 7.73
N ARG A 88 8.69 -1.88 8.91
CA ARG A 88 9.15 -3.07 9.63
C ARG A 88 7.97 -3.70 10.37
N CYS A 89 7.53 -4.87 9.94
CA CYS A 89 6.26 -5.45 10.39
C CYS A 89 6.20 -5.72 11.90
N LYS A 90 7.32 -6.11 12.52
CA LYS A 90 7.37 -6.49 13.95
C LYS A 90 7.24 -5.32 14.92
N THR A 91 7.76 -4.15 14.55
CA THR A 91 7.83 -2.96 15.42
C THR A 91 6.90 -1.85 14.97
N ASP A 92 6.34 -1.99 13.76
CA ASP A 92 5.58 -0.96 13.06
C ASP A 92 6.39 0.31 12.72
N ASP A 93 7.72 0.18 12.61
CA ASP A 93 8.59 1.31 12.27
C ASP A 93 8.53 1.64 10.77
N PHE A 94 8.31 2.92 10.46
CA PHE A 94 8.36 3.41 9.09
C PHE A 94 9.82 3.68 8.69
N LEU A 95 10.34 2.86 7.78
CA LEU A 95 11.75 2.91 7.36
C LEU A 95 11.96 3.80 6.13
N TRP A 96 10.95 3.90 5.27
CA TRP A 96 10.96 4.71 4.07
C TRP A 96 9.56 5.16 3.72
N SER A 97 9.42 6.40 3.25
CA SER A 97 8.18 6.88 2.65
C SER A 97 8.45 7.85 1.51
N THR A 98 7.55 7.84 0.53
CA THR A 98 7.41 8.91 -0.46
C THR A 98 5.95 9.33 -0.51
N TYR A 99 5.74 10.64 -0.53
CA TYR A 99 4.41 11.24 -0.52
C TYR A 99 4.24 12.11 -1.76
N MET A 100 3.00 12.32 -2.18
CA MET A 100 2.66 13.37 -3.12
C MET A 100 2.95 14.73 -2.48
N CYS A 101 3.59 15.64 -3.22
CA CYS A 101 3.71 17.03 -2.78
C CYS A 101 2.42 17.80 -3.09
N SER A 102 2.22 18.96 -2.45
CA SER A 102 1.02 19.77 -2.63
C SER A 102 0.73 20.14 -4.08
N ASP A 103 1.76 20.39 -4.91
CA ASP A 103 1.57 20.63 -6.35
C ASP A 103 0.96 19.41 -7.05
N GLN A 104 1.46 18.21 -6.76
CA GLN A 104 0.94 16.97 -7.34
C GLN A 104 -0.49 16.70 -6.88
N ILE A 105 -0.80 16.93 -5.60
CA ILE A 105 -2.14 16.76 -5.03
C ILE A 105 -3.12 17.72 -5.72
N ASN A 106 -2.80 19.02 -5.73
CA ASN A 106 -3.69 20.03 -6.29
C ASN A 106 -3.90 19.82 -7.79
N ARG A 107 -2.84 19.51 -8.55
CA ARG A 107 -2.97 19.23 -10.00
C ARG A 107 -3.84 18.00 -10.28
N ALA A 108 -3.76 16.96 -9.45
CA ALA A 108 -4.61 15.79 -9.59
C ALA A 108 -6.07 16.14 -9.27
N LEU A 109 -6.32 16.85 -8.17
CA LEU A 109 -7.67 17.24 -7.76
C LEU A 109 -8.30 18.24 -8.74
N ASP A 110 -7.55 19.22 -9.25
CA ASP A 110 -8.04 20.18 -10.25
C ASP A 110 -8.50 19.47 -11.52
N TYR A 111 -7.73 18.48 -11.99
CA TYR A 111 -8.15 17.70 -13.15
C TYR A 111 -9.39 16.85 -12.87
N LEU A 112 -9.45 16.17 -11.71
CA LEU A 112 -10.58 15.30 -11.36
C LEU A 112 -11.87 16.09 -11.09
N GLU A 113 -11.77 17.34 -10.66
CA GLU A 113 -12.91 18.26 -10.52
C GLU A 113 -13.64 18.47 -11.86
N GLU A 114 -12.89 18.51 -12.97
CA GLU A 114 -13.45 18.65 -14.32
C GLU A 114 -14.21 17.39 -14.80
N GLN A 115 -14.08 16.26 -14.09
CA GLN A 115 -14.56 14.94 -14.54
C GLN A 115 -15.85 14.47 -13.88
N ASP A 116 -16.35 15.18 -12.86
CA ASP A 116 -17.53 14.77 -12.06
C ASP A 116 -17.45 13.30 -11.61
N ILE A 117 -16.32 12.96 -10.95
CA ILE A 117 -16.00 11.59 -10.53
C ILE A 117 -15.71 11.54 -9.03
N GLU A 118 -15.98 10.41 -8.38
CA GLU A 118 -15.65 10.21 -6.97
C GLU A 118 -14.12 10.21 -6.77
N LYS A 119 -13.65 11.06 -5.85
CA LYS A 119 -12.23 11.28 -5.54
C LYS A 119 -11.94 10.77 -4.14
N VAL A 120 -10.80 10.12 -3.99
CA VAL A 120 -10.39 9.51 -2.71
C VAL A 120 -8.93 9.83 -2.45
N ALA A 121 -8.61 10.37 -1.27
CA ALA A 121 -7.23 10.59 -0.85
C ALA A 121 -6.80 9.57 0.21
N TYR A 122 -5.62 8.97 0.02
CA TYR A 122 -5.01 8.09 1.00
C TYR A 122 -3.91 8.86 1.73
N SER A 123 -4.10 9.13 3.02
CA SER A 123 -3.12 9.85 3.85
C SER A 123 -2.88 9.11 5.16
N GLY A 124 -1.61 8.77 5.41
CA GLY A 124 -1.24 7.89 6.50
C GLY A 124 -1.98 6.55 6.41
N ASP A 125 -2.64 6.17 7.50
CA ASP A 125 -3.48 4.96 7.59
C ASP A 125 -4.97 5.24 7.40
N GLN A 126 -5.32 6.43 6.91
CA GLN A 126 -6.68 6.91 6.76
C GLN A 126 -7.03 7.10 5.27
N VAL A 127 -8.32 7.10 4.99
CA VAL A 127 -8.86 7.42 3.67
C VAL A 127 -9.83 8.58 3.82
N TYR A 128 -9.73 9.54 2.91
CA TYR A 128 -10.54 10.75 2.91
C TYR A 128 -11.38 10.82 1.65
N VAL A 129 -12.62 11.29 1.80
CA VAL A 129 -13.60 11.49 0.74
C VAL A 129 -14.33 12.81 0.96
N GLU A 130 -14.92 13.39 -0.09
CA GLU A 130 -15.75 14.61 0.04
C GLU A 130 -17.20 14.28 0.40
N GLU A 131 -17.63 13.04 0.14
CA GLU A 131 -18.96 12.53 0.46
C GLU A 131 -18.86 11.04 0.83
N MET A 132 -19.56 10.63 1.89
CA MET A 132 -19.70 9.23 2.29
C MET A 132 -20.66 8.47 1.35
N THR A 133 -20.16 8.09 0.18
CA THR A 133 -20.89 7.27 -0.80
C THR A 133 -21.07 5.81 -0.34
N ASP A 134 -21.97 5.07 -0.99
CA ASP A 134 -22.11 3.62 -0.81
C ASP A 134 -20.80 2.87 -1.10
N TRP A 135 -20.03 3.34 -2.09
CA TRP A 135 -18.73 2.78 -2.42
C TRP A 135 -17.74 3.00 -1.28
N ALA A 136 -17.64 4.24 -0.76
CA ALA A 136 -16.71 4.61 0.30
C ALA A 136 -17.01 3.82 1.59
N HIS A 137 -18.28 3.78 2.00
CA HIS A 137 -18.71 2.99 3.16
C HIS A 137 -18.38 1.50 2.98
N SER A 138 -18.71 0.93 1.81
CA SER A 138 -18.42 -0.48 1.52
C SER A 138 -16.91 -0.78 1.46
N TYR A 139 -16.11 0.18 0.96
CA TYR A 139 -14.66 0.08 0.90
C TYR A 139 -14.04 0.06 2.30
N GLY A 140 -14.47 0.95 3.20
CA GLY A 140 -14.02 0.98 4.60
C GLY A 140 -14.24 -0.36 5.30
N LEU A 141 -15.45 -0.91 5.18
CA LEU A 141 -15.81 -2.22 5.78
C LEU A 141 -14.94 -3.37 5.25
N ARG A 142 -14.73 -3.46 3.92
CA ARG A 142 -13.96 -4.57 3.32
C ARG A 142 -12.46 -4.45 3.55
N SER A 143 -11.93 -3.24 3.61
CA SER A 143 -10.48 -2.99 3.73
C SER A 143 -10.00 -2.89 5.18
N GLY A 144 -10.92 -2.66 6.13
CA GLY A 144 -10.60 -2.38 7.53
C GLY A 144 -9.96 -1.01 7.74
N VAL A 145 -10.15 -0.08 6.79
CA VAL A 145 -9.60 1.28 6.84
C VAL A 145 -10.68 2.24 7.29
N ASN A 146 -10.31 3.21 8.11
CA ASN A 146 -11.23 4.25 8.54
C ASN A 146 -11.35 5.33 7.46
N ILE A 147 -12.60 5.66 7.11
CA ILE A 147 -12.96 6.65 6.09
C ILE A 147 -13.39 7.94 6.79
N ILE A 148 -12.84 9.07 6.38
CA ILE A 148 -13.11 10.39 6.95
C ILE A 148 -13.70 11.28 5.84
N GLU A 149 -14.89 11.80 6.08
CA GLU A 149 -15.50 12.80 5.20
C GLU A 149 -14.94 14.19 5.52
N VAL A 150 -14.61 14.97 4.49
CA VAL A 150 -14.09 16.34 4.58
C VAL A 150 -14.79 17.23 3.55
N ASP A 151 -14.90 18.54 3.83
CA ASP A 151 -15.56 19.46 2.89
C ASP A 151 -14.81 19.62 1.55
N ASP A 152 -13.47 19.53 1.57
CA ASP A 152 -12.59 19.64 0.40
C ASP A 152 -11.35 18.77 0.61
N LEU A 153 -11.06 17.85 -0.32
CA LEU A 153 -9.87 16.99 -0.26
C LEU A 153 -8.55 17.78 -0.30
N ARG A 154 -8.56 19.02 -0.79
CA ARG A 154 -7.38 19.91 -0.75
C ARG A 154 -6.97 20.26 0.67
N SER A 155 -7.84 20.07 1.68
CA SER A 155 -7.46 20.19 3.08
C SER A 155 -6.49 19.07 3.54
N VAL A 156 -6.42 17.95 2.81
CA VAL A 156 -5.57 16.79 3.13
C VAL A 156 -4.26 16.91 2.37
N GLN A 157 -3.25 17.51 3.00
CA GLN A 157 -1.95 17.78 2.37
C GLN A 157 -0.79 16.97 2.98
N GLU A 158 -0.95 16.46 4.19
CA GLU A 158 0.11 15.73 4.88
C GLU A 158 0.10 14.24 4.52
N ASN A 159 1.28 13.68 4.31
CA ASN A 159 1.50 12.23 4.16
C ASN A 159 0.57 11.54 3.12
N VAL A 160 0.20 12.25 2.05
CA VAL A 160 -0.67 11.71 1.00
C VAL A 160 0.13 10.73 0.14
N PHE A 161 -0.28 9.46 0.12
CA PHE A 161 0.35 8.43 -0.70
C PHE A 161 -0.20 8.41 -2.12
N ARG A 162 -1.51 8.65 -2.29
CA ARG A 162 -2.16 8.69 -3.60
C ARG A 162 -3.50 9.39 -3.56
N ILE A 163 -3.89 9.94 -4.70
CA ILE A 163 -5.28 10.30 -5.04
C ILE A 163 -5.81 9.22 -5.99
N LEU A 164 -7.04 8.78 -5.78
CA LEU A 164 -7.72 7.76 -6.57
C LEU A 164 -9.02 8.34 -7.12
N ALA A 165 -9.28 8.07 -8.40
CA ALA A 165 -10.59 8.30 -9.02
C ALA A 165 -11.37 6.98 -9.04
N VAL A 166 -12.63 7.03 -8.65
CA VAL A 166 -13.53 5.88 -8.56
C VAL A 166 -14.70 6.13 -9.48
N GLY A 167 -14.92 5.22 -10.43
CA GLY A 167 -16.00 5.34 -11.40
C GLY A 167 -16.09 4.09 -12.26
N GLU A 168 -16.98 4.13 -13.24
CA GLU A 168 -17.21 3.02 -14.15
C GLU A 168 -16.01 2.81 -15.09
N ALA A 169 -15.85 1.57 -15.57
CA ALA A 169 -14.66 1.19 -16.34
C ALA A 169 -14.41 2.07 -17.58
N GLU A 170 -15.48 2.57 -18.22
CA GLU A 170 -15.37 3.44 -19.40
C GLU A 170 -14.94 4.87 -19.03
N GLU A 171 -15.42 5.39 -17.90
CA GLU A 171 -15.02 6.70 -17.38
C GLU A 171 -13.54 6.69 -17.00
N ILE A 172 -13.11 5.66 -16.27
CA ILE A 172 -11.72 5.50 -15.87
C ILE A 172 -10.80 5.35 -17.09
N LYS A 173 -11.19 4.58 -18.11
CA LYS A 173 -10.42 4.48 -19.37
C LYS A 173 -10.29 5.82 -20.09
N ARG A 174 -11.35 6.63 -20.11
CA ARG A 174 -11.35 7.96 -20.71
C ARG A 174 -10.38 8.89 -19.96
N ILE A 175 -10.51 8.96 -18.64
CA ILE A 175 -9.63 9.75 -17.75
C ILE A 175 -8.16 9.32 -17.91
N GLU A 176 -7.88 8.01 -17.89
CA GLU A 176 -6.51 7.49 -18.06
C GLU A 176 -5.90 7.93 -19.40
N LYS A 177 -6.69 7.86 -20.49
CA LYS A 177 -6.25 8.29 -21.82
C LYS A 177 -5.99 9.80 -21.87
N GLU A 178 -6.84 10.61 -21.26
CA GLU A 178 -6.67 12.07 -21.21
C GLU A 178 -5.45 12.47 -20.39
N MET A 179 -5.25 11.87 -19.21
CA MET A 179 -4.08 12.15 -18.36
C MET A 179 -2.75 11.78 -19.02
N LYS A 180 -2.68 10.68 -19.79
CA LYS A 180 -1.46 10.28 -20.51
C LYS A 180 -1.04 11.25 -21.62
N ASN A 181 -1.96 12.09 -22.09
CA ASN A 181 -1.73 13.06 -23.16
C ASN A 181 -1.49 14.49 -22.65
N ARG A 182 -1.47 14.69 -21.33
CA ARG A 182 -1.10 15.95 -20.66
C ARG A 182 0.35 15.89 -20.18
#